data_AF-A0A8T4M5K3-F1
#
_entry.id   AF-A0A8T4M5K3-F1
#
_cell.length_a   1.000
_cell.length_b   1.000
_cell.length_c   1.000
_cell.angle_alpha   90.00
_cell.angle_beta   90.00
_cell.angle_gamma   90.00
#
_symmetry.space_group_name_H-M   'P 1'
#
loop_
_entity.id
_entity.type
_entity.pdbx_description
1 polymer ?
#
loop_
_entity_poly.entity_id
_entity_poly.type
_entity_poly.pdbx_seq_one_letter_code
_entity_poly.pdbx_strand_id
1 'polypeptide(L)'
;MTKGYFFRGNPVSFEEAFPEIEEIKIEGTEGDIAQRNKLSLNKKTWGISCSNPLCKDKGYGVKLGDFISEMYHKKETSKEKIISCGGYESMGRGQTRRCLNHLSIRVEIKYKLPEVQQEVEN
;
A
#
# COMPACT_ATOMS: atom_id res chain seq x y z
N MET A 1 -14.06 -5.26 8.14
CA MET A 1 -13.92 -5.74 6.74
C MET A 1 -12.82 -4.93 6.07
N THR A 2 -11.66 -5.54 5.90
CA THR A 2 -10.57 -4.99 5.11
C THR A 2 -11.10 -4.82 3.68
N LYS A 3 -11.21 -3.58 3.19
CA LYS A 3 -11.63 -3.32 1.80
C LYS A 3 -10.56 -3.91 0.89
N GLY A 4 -10.80 -5.13 0.40
CA GLY A 4 -9.90 -5.86 -0.47
C GLY A 4 -9.82 -5.20 -1.85
N TYR A 5 -8.78 -5.56 -2.59
CA TYR A 5 -8.68 -5.25 -4.01
C TYR A 5 -9.63 -6.17 -4.79
N PHE A 6 -10.31 -5.61 -5.78
CA PHE A 6 -11.25 -6.35 -6.61
C PHE A 6 -10.63 -6.58 -7.97
N PHE A 7 -10.46 -7.84 -8.35
CA PHE A 7 -10.06 -8.22 -9.71
C PHE A 7 -11.26 -8.86 -10.40
N ARG A 8 -11.67 -8.29 -11.54
CA ARG A 8 -12.90 -8.70 -12.27
C ARG A 8 -14.16 -8.76 -11.40
N GLY A 9 -14.31 -7.80 -10.47
CA GLY A 9 -15.50 -7.69 -9.63
C GLY A 9 -15.53 -8.62 -8.41
N ASN A 10 -14.54 -9.51 -8.25
CA ASN A 10 -14.43 -10.37 -7.08
C ASN A 10 -13.28 -9.90 -6.16
N PRO A 11 -13.45 -9.97 -4.83
CA PRO A 11 -12.34 -9.73 -3.91
C PRO A 11 -11.29 -10.82 -4.11
N VAL A 12 -10.03 -10.43 -4.26
CA VAL A 12 -8.90 -11.36 -4.43
C VAL A 12 -7.84 -11.10 -3.36
N SER A 13 -7.07 -12.14 -3.06
CA SER A 13 -5.87 -12.02 -2.23
C SER A 13 -4.76 -11.25 -2.96
N PHE A 14 -3.75 -10.80 -2.23
CA PHE A 14 -2.64 -10.05 -2.81
C PHE A 14 -1.81 -10.93 -3.76
N GLU A 15 -1.63 -12.19 -3.38
CA GLU A 15 -0.89 -13.20 -4.13
C GLU A 15 -1.59 -13.55 -5.45
N GLU A 16 -2.92 -13.61 -5.44
CA GLU A 16 -3.71 -13.83 -6.67
C GLU A 16 -3.69 -12.61 -7.59
N ALA A 17 -3.73 -11.40 -7.03
CA ALA A 17 -3.70 -10.16 -7.80
C ALA A 17 -2.33 -9.91 -8.44
N PHE A 18 -1.24 -10.27 -7.74
CA PHE A 18 0.14 -9.99 -8.15
C PHE A 18 1.03 -11.23 -8.04
N PRO A 19 0.78 -12.27 -8.85
CA PRO A 19 1.45 -13.57 -8.73
C PRO A 19 2.96 -13.52 -8.99
N GLU A 20 3.43 -12.53 -9.75
CA GLU A 20 4.83 -12.35 -10.10
C GLU A 20 5.63 -11.61 -9.01
N ILE A 21 4.98 -11.03 -8.00
CA ILE A 21 5.65 -10.38 -6.88
C ILE A 21 6.16 -11.45 -5.90
N GLU A 22 7.47 -11.54 -5.76
CA GLU A 22 8.15 -12.37 -4.77
C GLU A 22 8.07 -11.70 -3.39
N GLU A 23 8.63 -10.48 -3.30
CA GLU A 23 8.78 -9.71 -2.07
C GLU A 23 8.34 -8.26 -2.28
N ILE A 24 7.80 -7.65 -1.23
CA ILE A 24 7.48 -6.22 -1.21
C ILE A 24 7.94 -5.62 0.11
N LYS A 25 8.73 -4.54 -0.01
CA LYS A 25 9.22 -3.76 1.10
C LYS A 25 8.66 -2.35 1.01
N ILE A 26 8.11 -1.87 2.11
CA ILE A 26 7.45 -0.57 2.18
C ILE A 26 8.06 0.19 3.35
N GLU A 27 8.72 1.28 3.04
CA GLU A 27 9.30 2.19 4.03
C GLU A 27 8.59 3.53 3.94
N GLY A 28 8.47 4.22 5.06
CA GLY A 28 7.88 5.54 5.02
C GLY A 28 7.94 6.28 6.34
N THR A 29 7.45 7.51 6.27
CA THR A 29 7.30 8.40 7.42
C THR A 29 5.90 8.99 7.40
N GLU A 30 5.23 8.90 8.55
CA GLU A 30 3.94 9.51 8.81
C GLU A 30 4.12 10.81 9.59
N GLY A 31 3.37 11.84 9.20
CA GLY A 31 3.23 13.07 9.99
C GLY A 31 3.96 14.31 9.46
N ASP A 32 3.53 15.46 10.00
CA ASP A 32 4.16 16.76 9.82
C ASP A 32 5.45 16.85 10.68
N ILE A 33 6.38 17.73 10.31
CA ILE A 33 7.82 17.78 10.68
C ILE A 33 8.17 17.45 12.17
N ALA A 34 7.25 17.64 13.12
CA ALA A 34 7.45 17.44 14.56
C ALA A 34 7.30 16.00 15.08
N GLN A 35 6.59 15.09 14.39
CA GLN A 35 6.41 13.70 14.84
C GLN A 35 6.51 12.74 13.65
N ARG A 36 7.75 12.45 13.24
CA ARG A 36 8.01 11.47 12.17
C ARG A 36 7.95 10.05 12.73
N ASN A 37 6.80 9.41 12.64
CA ASN A 37 6.72 7.98 12.88
C ASN A 37 7.28 7.26 11.66
N LYS A 38 8.41 6.56 11.84
CA LYS A 38 8.97 5.70 10.81
C LYS A 38 8.14 4.42 10.71
N LEU A 39 7.82 4.04 9.49
CA LEU A 39 7.16 2.80 9.15
C LEU A 39 8.11 1.97 8.29
N SER A 40 8.26 0.69 8.62
CA SER A 40 8.88 -0.30 7.75
C SER A 40 8.03 -1.57 7.80
N LEU A 41 7.58 -2.01 6.63
CA LEU A 41 6.79 -3.21 6.43
C LEU A 41 7.45 -4.06 5.36
N ASN A 42 7.79 -5.29 5.73
CA ASN A 42 8.19 -6.32 4.77
C ASN A 42 7.09 -7.39 4.71
N LYS A 43 5.93 -7.00 4.18
CA LYS A 43 4.79 -7.91 3.99
C LYS A 43 3.87 -7.42 2.90
N LYS A 44 3.26 -8.38 2.20
CA LYS A 44 2.19 -8.17 1.22
C LYS A 44 0.96 -7.60 1.95
N THR A 45 0.60 -6.36 1.65
CA THR A 45 -0.50 -5.64 2.29
C THR A 45 -1.22 -4.73 1.32
N TRP A 46 -2.52 -4.58 1.50
CA TRP A 46 -3.36 -3.69 0.70
C TRP A 46 -3.34 -2.22 1.16
N GLY A 47 -2.76 -1.97 2.33
CA GLY A 47 -2.66 -0.64 2.89
C GLY A 47 -1.90 -0.56 4.20
N ILE A 48 -1.87 0.66 4.73
CA ILE A 48 -1.23 1.02 6.00
C ILE A 48 -2.29 1.70 6.88
N SER A 49 -2.31 1.35 8.17
CA SER A 49 -3.19 1.99 9.15
C SER A 49 -2.73 3.41 9.46
N CYS A 50 -3.68 4.34 9.63
CA CYS A 50 -3.38 5.70 10.07
C CYS A 50 -3.08 5.70 11.58
N SER A 51 -2.00 6.36 12.02
CA SER A 51 -1.70 6.50 13.45
C SER A 51 -2.43 7.64 14.14
N ASN A 52 -3.11 8.53 13.40
CA ASN A 52 -3.87 9.62 14.01
C ASN A 52 -5.04 9.05 14.85
N PRO A 53 -5.04 9.21 16.19
CA PRO A 53 -6.08 8.66 17.06
C PRO A 53 -7.46 9.29 16.84
N LEU A 54 -7.52 10.47 16.20
CA LEU A 54 -8.79 11.12 15.84
C LEU A 54 -9.40 10.54 14.56
N CYS A 55 -8.64 9.78 13.78
CA CYS A 55 -9.12 9.15 12.56
C CYS A 55 -10.12 8.04 12.90
N LYS A 56 -11.34 8.15 12.37
CA LYS A 56 -12.43 7.19 12.57
C LYS A 56 -12.39 6.02 11.59
N ASP A 57 -11.47 6.02 10.62
CA ASP A 57 -11.37 4.92 9.67
C ASP A 57 -10.68 3.73 10.35
N LYS A 58 -11.46 2.67 10.61
CA LYS A 58 -11.00 1.43 11.27
C LYS A 58 -10.32 0.45 10.29
N GLY A 59 -10.05 0.86 9.05
CA GLY A 59 -9.37 0.08 8.03
C GLY A 59 -7.95 0.55 7.73
N TYR A 60 -7.56 0.52 6.46
CA TYR A 60 -6.32 1.14 6.01
C TYR A 60 -6.55 2.64 5.81
N GLY A 61 -5.84 3.44 6.61
CA GLY A 61 -5.83 4.88 6.43
C GLY A 61 -5.24 5.28 5.08
N VAL A 62 -4.24 4.53 4.60
CA VAL A 62 -3.59 4.71 3.30
C VAL A 62 -3.77 3.43 2.48
N LYS A 63 -4.44 3.54 1.33
CA LYS A 63 -4.66 2.42 0.41
C LYS A 63 -3.51 2.34 -0.59
N LEU A 64 -2.91 1.16 -0.71
CA LEU A 64 -1.76 0.94 -1.59
C LEU A 64 -2.11 0.15 -2.86
N GLY A 65 -3.28 -0.48 -2.93
CA GLY A 65 -3.67 -1.35 -4.04
C GLY A 65 -3.48 -0.71 -5.43
N ASP A 66 -4.02 0.49 -5.64
CA ASP A 66 -3.90 1.18 -6.94
C ASP A 66 -2.45 1.56 -7.26
N PHE A 67 -1.67 1.95 -6.25
CA PHE A 67 -0.28 2.31 -6.43
C PHE A 67 0.61 1.10 -6.77
N ILE A 68 0.42 -0.01 -6.05
CA ILE A 68 1.12 -1.27 -6.31
C ILE A 68 0.70 -1.84 -7.67
N SER A 69 -0.58 -1.77 -8.02
CA SER A 69 -1.09 -2.19 -9.33
C SER A 69 -0.44 -1.40 -10.46
N GLU A 70 -0.34 -0.07 -10.33
CA GLU A 70 0.37 0.77 -11.29
C GLU A 70 1.84 0.33 -11.45
N MET A 71 2.56 0.14 -10.33
CA MET A 71 3.94 -0.33 -10.35
C MET A 71 4.07 -1.70 -11.01
N TYR A 72 3.18 -2.64 -10.67
CA TYR A 72 3.14 -4.00 -11.19
C TYR A 72 2.97 -4.02 -12.71
N HIS A 73 1.99 -3.28 -13.23
CA HIS A 73 1.73 -3.22 -14.68
C HIS A 73 2.88 -2.58 -15.46
N LYS A 74 3.61 -1.65 -14.83
CA LYS A 74 4.79 -1.01 -15.41
C LYS A 74 6.09 -1.77 -15.14
N LYS A 75 6.05 -2.87 -14.38
CA LYS A 75 7.22 -3.61 -13.89
C LYS A 75 8.24 -2.71 -13.16
N GLU A 76 7.75 -1.67 -12.48
CA GLU A 76 8.57 -0.78 -11.65
C GLU A 76 9.02 -1.56 -10.39
N THR A 77 10.30 -1.46 -10.06
CA THR A 77 10.90 -2.14 -8.89
C THR A 77 11.01 -1.24 -7.67
N SER A 78 10.98 0.09 -7.84
CA SER A 78 11.03 1.05 -6.73
C SER A 78 10.31 2.33 -7.10
N LYS A 79 9.51 2.88 -6.18
CA LYS A 79 8.83 4.18 -6.37
C LYS A 79 8.51 4.85 -5.05
N GLU A 80 8.67 6.17 -5.02
CA GLU A 80 8.30 7.02 -3.90
C GLU A 80 7.01 7.78 -4.19
N LYS A 81 6.17 7.97 -3.17
CA LYS A 81 4.91 8.71 -3.28
C LYS A 81 4.47 9.24 -1.93
N ILE A 82 3.87 10.44 -1.93
CA ILE A 82 3.12 10.94 -0.78
C ILE A 82 1.65 10.55 -0.96
N ILE A 83 1.09 9.87 0.02
CA ILE A 83 -0.31 9.43 0.02
C ILE A 83 -1.03 10.01 1.23
N SER A 84 -2.13 10.71 0.97
CA SER A 84 -3.01 11.24 2.03
C SER A 84 -3.90 10.15 2.60
N CYS A 85 -4.24 10.26 3.88
CA CYS A 85 -5.21 9.38 4.49
C CYS A 85 -6.60 9.53 3.83
N GLY A 86 -7.25 8.41 3.53
CA GLY A 86 -8.61 8.35 2.99
C GLY A 86 -9.71 8.44 4.04
N GLY A 87 -9.35 8.48 5.32
CA GLY A 87 -10.27 8.50 6.45
C GLY A 87 -10.81 9.88 6.82
N TYR A 88 -11.55 9.92 7.93
CA TYR A 88 -12.16 11.13 8.49
C TYR A 88 -11.83 11.29 9.97
N GLU A 89 -11.61 12.51 10.43
CA GLU A 89 -11.36 12.86 11.82
C GLU A 89 -12.63 13.34 12.52
N SER A 90 -12.79 12.96 13.79
CA SER A 90 -13.82 13.54 14.66
C SER A 90 -13.48 14.99 15.01
N MET A 91 -14.41 15.91 14.81
CA MET A 91 -14.27 17.31 15.21
C MET A 91 -15.08 17.65 16.48
N GLY A 92 -15.70 16.65 17.10
CA GLY A 92 -16.68 16.85 18.18
C GLY A 92 -18.05 17.26 17.65
N ARG A 93 -19.07 17.25 18.53
CA ARG A 93 -20.46 17.65 18.20
C ARG A 93 -21.05 16.98 16.94
N GLY A 94 -20.69 15.73 16.69
CA GLY A 94 -21.13 14.98 15.52
C GLY A 94 -20.48 15.39 14.19
N GLN A 95 -19.59 16.39 14.20
CA GLN A 95 -18.90 16.85 12.99
C GLN A 95 -17.70 15.96 12.65
N THR A 96 -17.43 15.84 11.35
CA THR A 96 -16.28 15.12 10.81
C THR A 96 -15.59 15.94 9.73
N ARG A 97 -14.27 15.84 9.64
CA ARG A 97 -13.49 16.39 8.51
C ARG A 97 -12.65 15.29 7.87
N ARG A 98 -12.09 15.52 6.67
CA ARG A 98 -11.12 14.59 6.08
C ARG A 98 -9.88 14.51 6.97
N CYS A 99 -9.32 13.31 7.12
CA CYS A 99 -8.07 13.15 7.85
C CYS A 99 -6.95 13.90 7.14
N LEU A 100 -6.21 14.73 7.87
CA LEU A 100 -5.14 15.58 7.32
C LEU A 100 -3.78 14.89 7.34
N ASN A 101 -3.73 13.68 7.88
CA ASN A 101 -2.51 12.91 7.94
C ASN A 101 -2.08 12.42 6.55
N HIS A 102 -0.78 12.38 6.33
CA HIS A 102 -0.17 11.90 5.10
C HIS A 102 1.05 11.03 5.42
N LEU A 103 1.32 10.09 4.51
CA LEU A 103 2.50 9.25 4.54
C LEU A 103 3.35 9.54 3.31
N SER A 104 4.63 9.83 3.52
CA SER A 104 5.63 9.70 2.47
C SER A 104 6.15 8.26 2.50
N ILE A 105 5.96 7.52 1.42
CA ILE A 105 6.39 6.12 1.32
C ILE A 105 7.31 5.88 0.14
N ARG A 106 8.18 4.88 0.29
CA ARG A 106 8.91 4.20 -0.75
C ARG A 106 8.48 2.74 -0.77
N VAL A 107 8.07 2.26 -1.93
CA VAL A 107 7.73 0.85 -2.16
C VAL A 107 8.81 0.25 -3.05
N GLU A 108 9.34 -0.89 -2.64
CA GLU A 108 10.27 -1.72 -3.39
C GLU A 108 9.63 -3.08 -3.66
N ILE A 109 9.65 -3.51 -4.92
CA ILE A 109 9.05 -4.76 -5.38
C ILE A 109 10.16 -5.61 -6.00
N LYS A 110 10.29 -6.84 -5.49
CA LYS A 110 11.11 -7.88 -6.11
C LYS A 110 10.18 -8.81 -6.90
N TYR A 111 10.41 -8.90 -8.20
CA TYR A 111 9.69 -9.83 -9.07
C TYR A 111 10.41 -11.17 -9.13
N LYS A 112 9.65 -12.25 -9.30
CA LYS A 112 10.20 -13.58 -9.59
C LYS A 112 11.03 -13.53 -10.87
N LEU A 113 12.18 -14.19 -10.87
CA LEU A 113 12.97 -14.37 -12.09
C LEU A 113 12.15 -15.21 -13.09
N PRO A 114 12.17 -14.89 -14.38
CA PRO A 114 11.60 -15.78 -15.38
C PRO A 114 12.35 -17.12 -15.35
N GLU A 115 11.62 -18.23 -15.33
CA GLU A 115 12.21 -19.55 -15.55
C GLU A 115 12.81 -19.55 -16.96
N VAL A 116 14.14 -19.51 -17.05
CA VAL A 116 14.85 -19.64 -18.32
C VAL A 116 14.65 -21.09 -18.76
N GLN A 117 13.78 -21.31 -19.73
CA GLN A 117 13.67 -22.59 -20.43
C GLN A 117 14.96 -22.76 -21.23
N GLN A 118 15.84 -23.65 -20.76
CA GLN A 118 17.02 -24.05 -21.51
C GLN A 118 16.54 -24.89 -22.71
N GLU A 119 16.46 -24.27 -23.88
CA GLU A 119 16.38 -24.99 -25.15
C GLU A 119 17.67 -25.80 -25.29
N VAL A 120 17.58 -27.09 -25.02
CA VAL A 120 18.62 -28.06 -25.36
C VAL A 120 18.45 -28.33 -26.84
N GLU A 121 19.13 -27.55 -27.69
CA GLU A 121 19.37 -27.94 -29.07
C GLU A 121 20.28 -29.18 -29.07
N ASN A 122 19.76 -30.27 -29.65
CA ASN A 122 20.48 -31.50 -29.98
C ASN A 122 20.78 -31.50 -31.48
#